data_AF-A0A3E0U2Q8-F1
#
_entry.id   AF-A0A3E0U2Q8-F1
#
_cell.length_a   1.000
_cell.length_b   1.000
_cell.length_c   1.000
_cell.angle_alpha   90.00
_cell.angle_beta   90.00
_cell.angle_gamma   90.00
#
_symmetry.space_group_name_H-M   'P 1'
#
loop_
_entity.id
_entity.type
_entity.pdbx_description
1 polymer ?
#
loop_
_entity_poly.entity_id
_entity_poly.type
_entity_poly.pdbx_seq_one_letter_code
_entity_poly.pdbx_strand_id
1 'polypeptide(L)'
;MTDSFLRQRRNLFIVNGILLFSYYAKVNIAKLTLAGISFSGFGKPEAIYYFLWIVFVYFLYRFTLFFIEDELSNFSLKWTSLMSSKVDSELKTLAEQHSGQSLNENTISGYYMLKKNDWVLRYQKELDERNPLGHRMSTDEELAVSRLQVLLPQLKVVFRFCFLTSALTNYLLPLALSLYVFIAAGLSSWEGAFVNILSN
;
A
#
# COMPACT_ATOMS: atom_id res chain seq x y z
N MET A 1 9.48 -7.89 6.61
CA MET A 1 9.01 -6.85 7.53
C MET A 1 9.98 -6.77 8.68
N THR A 2 10.60 -5.62 8.90
CA THR A 2 11.51 -5.44 10.04
C THR A 2 10.74 -5.36 11.37
N ASP A 3 11.31 -5.88 12.44
CA ASP A 3 10.72 -5.78 13.79
C ASP A 3 10.52 -4.31 14.22
N SER A 4 11.40 -3.43 13.73
CA SER A 4 11.30 -1.99 13.94
C SER A 4 10.05 -1.39 13.29
N PHE A 5 9.74 -1.75 12.04
CA PHE A 5 8.52 -1.28 11.38
C PHE A 5 7.25 -1.79 12.07
N LEU A 6 7.25 -3.07 12.47
CA LEU A 6 6.13 -3.67 13.19
C LEU A 6 5.79 -2.91 14.48
N ARG A 7 6.83 -2.48 15.23
CA ARG A 7 6.67 -1.67 16.44
C ARG A 7 6.07 -0.30 16.12
N GLN A 8 6.57 0.40 15.10
CA GLN A 8 6.02 1.71 14.73
C GLN A 8 4.55 1.63 14.32
N ARG A 9 4.19 0.60 13.54
CA ARG A 9 2.80 0.37 13.15
C ARG A 9 1.88 0.15 14.36
N ARG A 10 2.30 -0.70 15.31
CA ARG A 10 1.51 -0.95 16.53
C ARG A 10 1.34 0.32 17.37
N ASN A 11 2.41 1.09 17.54
CA ASN A 11 2.36 2.35 18.28
C ASN A 11 1.39 3.34 17.62
N LEU A 12 1.43 3.46 16.28
CA LEU A 12 0.50 4.31 15.55
C LEU A 12 -0.96 3.86 15.72
N PHE A 13 -1.23 2.54 15.67
CA PHE A 13 -2.57 2.01 15.96
C PHE A 13 -3.03 2.32 17.38
N ILE A 14 -2.16 2.18 18.37
CA ILE A 14 -2.48 2.47 19.78
C ILE A 14 -2.85 3.95 19.93
N VAL A 15 -2.05 4.86 19.36
CA VAL A 15 -2.29 6.30 19.50
C VAL A 15 -3.54 6.73 18.72
N ASN A 16 -3.77 6.19 17.51
CA ASN A 16 -5.02 6.36 16.78
C ASN A 16 -6.22 5.89 17.62
N GLY A 17 -6.10 4.73 18.26
CA GLY A 17 -7.14 4.16 19.12
C GLY A 17 -7.44 5.04 20.33
N ILE A 18 -6.40 5.55 21.01
CA ILE A 18 -6.55 6.47 22.15
C ILE A 18 -7.28 7.75 21.70
N LEU A 19 -6.84 8.39 20.61
CA LEU A 19 -7.48 9.63 20.12
C LEU A 19 -8.93 9.41 19.70
N LEU A 20 -9.22 8.35 18.95
CA LEU A 20 -10.59 8.03 18.56
C LEU A 20 -11.47 7.71 19.77
N PHE A 21 -10.96 6.95 20.72
CA PHE A 21 -11.68 6.67 21.96
C PHE A 21 -11.98 7.96 22.72
N SER A 22 -10.98 8.83 22.91
CA SER A 22 -11.16 10.12 23.58
C SER A 22 -12.18 11.01 22.88
N TYR A 23 -12.17 11.03 21.55
CA TYR A 23 -13.14 11.75 20.72
C TYR A 23 -14.56 11.21 20.88
N TYR A 24 -14.78 9.90 20.67
CA TYR A 24 -16.12 9.31 20.73
C TYR A 24 -16.70 9.25 22.14
N ALA A 25 -15.86 9.03 23.16
CA ALA A 25 -16.28 9.08 24.55
C ALA A 25 -16.47 10.51 25.07
N LYS A 26 -16.20 11.53 24.24
CA LYS A 26 -16.27 12.96 24.60
C LYS A 26 -15.54 13.24 25.91
N VAL A 27 -14.34 12.67 26.05
CA VAL A 27 -13.57 12.75 27.30
C VAL A 27 -13.29 14.22 27.60
N ASN A 28 -13.84 14.69 28.72
CA ASN A 28 -13.52 15.99 29.31
C ASN A 28 -12.50 15.76 30.44
N ILE A 29 -11.27 16.21 30.23
CA ILE A 29 -10.14 15.92 31.12
C ILE A 29 -10.25 16.68 32.44
N ALA A 30 -11.04 17.76 32.50
CA ALA A 30 -11.25 18.52 33.74
C ALA A 30 -11.94 17.71 34.85
N LYS A 31 -12.54 16.55 34.52
CA LYS A 31 -13.22 15.65 35.46
C LYS A 31 -12.81 14.19 35.24
N LEU A 32 -11.52 13.92 35.13
CA LEU A 32 -11.04 12.55 34.99
C LEU A 32 -11.19 11.81 36.33
N THR A 33 -12.17 10.92 36.41
CA THR A 33 -12.36 10.00 37.54
C THR A 33 -11.75 8.65 37.20
N LEU A 34 -10.64 8.30 37.83
CA LEU A 34 -10.00 6.99 37.67
C LEU A 34 -10.23 6.17 38.95
N ALA A 35 -10.87 5.00 38.83
CA ALA A 35 -11.10 4.09 39.96
C ALA A 35 -11.80 4.74 41.17
N GLY A 36 -12.75 5.66 40.94
CA GLY A 36 -13.48 6.39 41.99
C GLY A 36 -12.73 7.59 42.57
N ILE A 37 -11.46 7.79 42.21
CA ILE A 37 -10.69 8.97 42.58
C ILE A 37 -10.97 10.04 41.53
N SER A 38 -11.69 11.09 41.92
CA SER A 38 -11.89 12.26 41.08
C SER A 38 -10.69 13.19 41.24
N PHE A 39 -9.86 13.31 40.21
CA PHE A 39 -8.78 14.29 40.20
C PHE A 39 -9.39 15.68 39.94
N SER A 40 -9.76 16.37 41.02
CA SER A 40 -10.20 17.77 40.95
C SER A 40 -8.98 18.67 40.71
N GLY A 41 -8.74 19.02 39.45
CA GLY A 41 -7.83 20.11 39.10
C GLY A 41 -6.52 19.67 38.44
N PHE A 42 -6.59 19.28 37.16
CA PHE A 42 -5.43 19.55 36.29
C PHE A 42 -5.34 21.06 36.12
N GLY A 43 -4.18 21.66 36.44
CA GLY A 43 -3.99 23.11 36.31
C GLY A 43 -4.10 23.61 34.86
N LYS A 44 -3.85 22.72 33.88
CA LYS A 44 -4.02 22.94 32.44
C LYS A 44 -4.40 21.62 31.74
N PRO A 45 -5.68 21.20 31.74
CA PRO A 45 -6.10 19.94 31.11
C PRO A 45 -5.76 19.87 29.61
N GLU A 46 -5.62 21.01 28.95
CA GLU A 46 -5.26 21.15 27.54
C GLU A 46 -3.88 20.55 27.22
N ALA A 47 -2.95 20.58 28.20
CA ALA A 47 -1.60 20.04 28.03
C ALA A 47 -1.62 18.54 27.68
N ILE A 48 -2.62 17.78 28.16
CA ILE A 48 -2.76 16.37 27.82
C ILE A 48 -3.15 16.20 26.35
N TYR A 49 -4.04 17.04 25.83
CA TYR A 49 -4.40 16.97 24.41
C TYR A 49 -3.23 17.39 23.50
N TYR A 50 -2.47 18.42 23.87
CA TYR A 50 -1.22 18.78 23.20
C TYR A 50 -0.26 17.59 23.14
N PHE A 51 -0.06 16.92 24.28
CA PHE A 51 0.79 15.73 24.37
C PHE A 51 0.31 14.61 23.43
N LEU A 52 -1.00 14.31 23.41
CA LEU A 52 -1.55 13.29 22.52
C LEU A 52 -1.32 13.61 21.04
N TRP A 53 -1.54 14.86 20.62
CA TRP A 53 -1.27 15.27 19.24
C TRP A 53 0.20 15.23 18.87
N ILE A 54 1.10 15.65 19.77
CA ILE A 54 2.56 15.55 19.54
C ILE A 54 2.96 14.08 19.38
N VAL A 55 2.49 13.20 20.26
CA VAL A 55 2.75 11.76 20.19
C VAL A 55 2.20 11.16 18.90
N PHE A 56 1.00 11.56 18.48
CA PHE A 56 0.40 11.15 17.21
C PHE A 56 1.26 11.57 16.01
N VAL A 57 1.64 12.84 15.91
CA VAL A 57 2.47 13.36 14.81
C VAL A 57 3.83 12.66 14.80
N TYR A 58 4.44 12.46 15.96
CA TYR A 58 5.70 11.74 16.09
C TYR A 58 5.63 10.30 15.55
N PHE A 59 4.61 9.52 15.96
CA PHE A 59 4.47 8.15 15.49
C PHE A 59 4.05 8.06 14.02
N LEU A 60 3.26 9.01 13.52
CA LEU A 60 2.93 9.10 12.11
C LEU A 60 4.19 9.38 11.27
N TYR A 61 5.01 10.35 11.70
CA TYR A 61 6.29 10.65 11.07
C TYR A 61 7.23 9.44 11.07
N ARG A 62 7.42 8.78 12.22
CA ARG A 62 8.27 7.59 12.32
C ARG A 62 7.76 6.46 11.45
N PHE A 63 6.46 6.20 11.44
CA PHE A 63 5.86 5.19 10.56
C PHE A 63 6.17 5.47 9.08
N THR A 64 5.99 6.72 8.63
CA THR A 64 6.28 7.13 7.25
C THR A 64 7.76 6.96 6.91
N LEU A 65 8.66 7.36 7.81
CA LEU A 65 10.11 7.22 7.60
C LEU A 65 10.52 5.76 7.40
N PHE A 66 10.13 4.87 8.33
CA PHE A 66 10.44 3.44 8.20
C PHE A 66 9.74 2.79 7.01
N PHE A 67 8.54 3.26 6.63
CA PHE A 67 7.90 2.76 5.42
C PHE A 67 8.74 3.08 4.17
N ILE A 68 9.21 4.32 4.06
CA ILE A 68 10.02 4.77 2.92
C ILE A 68 11.39 4.05 2.89
N GLU A 69 12.07 3.95 4.03
CA GLU A 69 13.43 3.40 4.12
C GLU A 69 13.46 1.88 4.00
N ASP A 70 12.60 1.16 4.73
CA ASP A 70 12.74 -0.30 4.90
C ASP A 70 11.72 -1.13 4.09
N GLU A 71 10.51 -0.59 3.85
CA GLU A 71 9.39 -1.40 3.37
C GLU A 71 8.90 -1.03 1.97
N LEU A 72 9.23 0.16 1.45
CA LEU A 72 8.79 0.62 0.14
C LEU A 72 9.31 -0.28 -0.99
N SER A 73 10.55 -0.76 -0.86
CA SER A 73 11.16 -1.72 -1.80
C SER A 73 10.40 -3.05 -1.76
N ASN A 74 10.16 -3.60 -0.57
CA ASN A 74 9.40 -4.84 -0.38
C ASN A 74 7.96 -4.74 -0.88
N PHE A 75 7.30 -3.60 -0.64
CA PHE A 75 5.98 -3.30 -1.16
C PHE A 75 5.98 -3.31 -2.69
N SER A 76 6.94 -2.61 -3.30
CA SER A 76 7.09 -2.50 -4.75
C SER A 76 7.39 -3.86 -5.38
N LEU A 77 8.29 -4.65 -4.79
CA LEU A 77 8.61 -6.01 -5.24
C LEU A 77 7.40 -6.95 -5.16
N LYS A 78 6.62 -6.86 -4.07
CA LYS A 78 5.40 -7.67 -3.93
C LYS A 78 4.35 -7.28 -4.96
N TRP A 79 4.22 -5.98 -5.24
CA TRP A 79 3.34 -5.46 -6.28
C TRP A 79 3.76 -5.94 -7.67
N THR A 80 5.02 -5.76 -8.04
CA THR A 80 5.55 -6.17 -9.34
C THR A 80 5.45 -7.68 -9.53
N SER A 81 5.79 -8.47 -8.51
CA SER A 81 5.65 -9.94 -8.55
C SER A 81 4.20 -10.39 -8.77
N LEU A 82 3.23 -9.76 -8.09
CA LEU A 82 1.81 -10.09 -8.28
C LEU A 82 1.27 -9.66 -9.64
N MET A 83 1.69 -8.50 -10.13
CA MET A 83 1.37 -8.05 -11.49
C MET A 83 1.96 -9.00 -12.52
N SER A 84 3.24 -9.32 -12.43
CA SER A 84 3.90 -10.25 -13.35
C SER A 84 3.26 -11.63 -13.33
N SER A 85 3.00 -12.21 -12.15
CA SER A 85 2.37 -13.52 -12.01
C SER A 85 1.04 -13.68 -12.76
N LYS A 86 0.24 -12.61 -12.85
CA LYS A 86 -1.12 -12.69 -13.40
C LYS A 86 -1.27 -12.02 -14.76
N VAL A 87 -0.64 -10.87 -14.93
CA VAL A 87 -0.68 -10.14 -16.19
C VAL A 87 0.25 -10.78 -17.20
N ASP A 88 1.47 -11.16 -16.83
CA ASP A 88 2.40 -11.78 -17.79
C ASP A 88 1.90 -13.16 -18.23
N SER A 89 1.21 -13.89 -17.35
CA SER A 89 0.51 -15.13 -17.71
C SER A 89 -0.56 -14.90 -18.77
N GLU A 90 -1.34 -13.81 -18.68
CA GLU A 90 -2.36 -13.49 -19.69
C GLU A 90 -1.70 -13.04 -21.00
N LEU A 91 -0.65 -12.21 -20.93
CA LEU A 91 0.12 -11.78 -22.09
C LEU A 91 0.74 -12.96 -22.82
N LYS A 92 1.22 -13.97 -22.07
CA LYS A 92 1.68 -15.23 -22.63
C LYS A 92 0.57 -15.94 -23.38
N THR A 93 -0.61 -16.10 -22.78
CA THR A 93 -1.76 -16.72 -23.46
C THR A 93 -2.14 -15.98 -24.74
N LEU A 94 -2.09 -14.64 -24.76
CA LEU A 94 -2.33 -13.85 -25.98
C LEU A 94 -1.26 -14.09 -27.06
N ALA A 95 0.02 -14.14 -26.68
CA ALA A 95 1.11 -14.41 -27.60
C ALA A 95 1.08 -15.85 -28.16
N GLU A 96 0.71 -16.83 -27.34
CA GLU A 96 0.53 -18.22 -27.77
C GLU A 96 -0.66 -18.37 -28.73
N GLN A 97 -1.76 -17.67 -28.46
CA GLN A 97 -2.92 -17.62 -29.36
C GLN A 97 -2.59 -16.97 -30.71
N HIS A 98 -1.73 -15.95 -30.72
CA HIS A 98 -1.33 -15.28 -31.96
C HIS A 98 -0.30 -16.10 -32.75
N SER A 99 0.71 -16.64 -32.08
CA SER A 99 1.81 -17.38 -32.72
C SER A 99 1.43 -18.81 -33.14
N GLY A 100 0.39 -19.38 -32.52
CA GLY A 100 -0.06 -20.76 -32.72
C GLY A 100 0.83 -21.81 -32.05
N GLN A 101 1.78 -21.40 -31.20
CA GLN A 101 2.75 -22.26 -30.53
C GLN A 101 2.84 -21.93 -29.05
N SER A 102 3.26 -22.90 -28.23
CA SER A 102 3.58 -22.64 -26.83
C SER A 102 4.91 -21.88 -26.72
N LEU A 103 4.91 -20.83 -25.91
CA LEU A 103 6.07 -19.95 -25.74
C LEU A 103 6.71 -20.17 -24.37
N ASN A 104 8.03 -20.02 -24.31
CA ASN A 104 8.75 -20.03 -23.04
C ASN A 104 8.48 -18.71 -22.28
N GLU A 105 8.42 -18.74 -20.95
CA GLU A 105 8.16 -17.54 -20.15
C GLU A 105 9.26 -16.49 -20.29
N ASN A 106 10.49 -16.92 -20.57
CA ASN A 106 11.64 -16.03 -20.72
C ASN A 106 11.70 -15.31 -22.08
N THR A 107 10.84 -15.66 -23.04
CA THR A 107 10.88 -15.06 -24.39
C THR A 107 9.90 -13.92 -24.57
N ILE A 108 9.12 -13.57 -23.54
CA ILE A 108 8.03 -12.59 -23.63
C ILE A 108 8.37 -11.34 -22.82
N SER A 109 8.16 -10.15 -23.40
CA SER A 109 8.30 -8.91 -22.67
C SER A 109 7.22 -8.79 -21.59
N GLY A 110 7.63 -8.67 -20.31
CA GLY A 110 6.69 -8.54 -19.19
C GLY A 110 5.87 -7.24 -19.21
N TYR A 111 4.84 -7.19 -18.37
CA TYR A 111 3.84 -6.12 -18.31
C TYR A 111 4.42 -4.69 -18.25
N TYR A 112 5.48 -4.46 -17.47
CA TYR A 112 6.09 -3.13 -17.37
C TYR A 112 6.81 -2.71 -18.65
N MET A 113 7.37 -3.65 -19.41
CA MET A 113 7.97 -3.38 -20.72
C MET A 113 6.88 -3.12 -21.76
N LEU A 114 5.77 -3.86 -21.72
CA LEU A 114 4.59 -3.60 -22.55
C LEU A 114 4.09 -2.16 -22.38
N LYS A 115 3.99 -1.67 -21.13
CA LYS A 115 3.57 -0.29 -20.84
C LYS A 115 4.57 0.75 -21.35
N LYS A 116 5.86 0.43 -21.37
CA LYS A 116 6.93 1.32 -21.88
C LYS A 116 6.97 1.37 -23.41
N ASN A 117 6.58 0.28 -24.08
CA ASN A 117 6.63 0.13 -25.53
C ASN A 117 5.27 0.37 -26.19
N ASP A 118 4.51 1.36 -25.72
CA ASP A 118 3.20 1.75 -26.29
C ASP A 118 2.21 0.58 -26.51
N TRP A 119 2.22 -0.41 -25.59
CA TRP A 119 1.36 -1.59 -25.65
C TRP A 119 1.66 -2.56 -26.80
N VAL A 120 2.90 -2.54 -27.29
CA VAL A 120 3.43 -3.55 -28.22
C VAL A 120 4.14 -4.65 -27.43
N LEU A 121 3.57 -5.86 -27.49
CA LEU A 121 4.12 -7.06 -26.88
C LEU A 121 5.18 -7.64 -27.82
N ARG A 122 6.41 -7.77 -27.33
CA ARG A 122 7.51 -8.39 -28.07
C ARG A 122 7.73 -9.79 -27.54
N TYR A 123 7.78 -10.77 -28.43
CA TYR A 123 8.11 -12.14 -28.05
C TYR A 123 8.96 -12.84 -29.11
N GLN A 124 9.72 -13.84 -28.68
CA GLN A 124 10.53 -14.64 -29.60
C GLN A 124 9.83 -15.96 -29.92
N LYS A 125 9.67 -16.23 -31.21
CA LYS A 125 9.14 -17.50 -31.73
C LYS A 125 10.31 -18.40 -32.14
N GLU A 126 10.38 -19.61 -31.61
CA GLU A 126 11.38 -20.60 -32.05
C GLU A 126 10.95 -21.15 -33.41
N LEU A 127 11.85 -21.07 -34.40
CA LEU A 127 11.69 -21.75 -35.68
C LEU A 127 12.20 -23.19 -35.53
N ASP A 128 11.51 -24.15 -36.16
CA ASP A 128 11.93 -25.56 -36.19
C ASP A 128 13.25 -25.76 -36.98
N GLU A 129 13.69 -24.74 -37.72
CA GLU A 129 14.94 -24.73 -38.46
C GLU A 129 16.15 -24.47 -37.55
N ARG A 130 17.11 -25.40 -37.58
CA ARG A 130 18.42 -25.21 -36.93
C ARG A 130 19.36 -24.51 -37.89
N ASN A 131 20.02 -23.47 -37.39
CA ASN A 131 21.11 -22.80 -38.11
C ASN A 131 22.24 -23.84 -38.38
N PRO A 132 23.06 -23.75 -39.45
CA PRO A 132 24.24 -24.59 -39.71
C PRO A 132 25.18 -24.89 -38.54
N LEU A 133 25.15 -24.09 -37.47
CA LEU A 133 25.90 -24.28 -36.22
C LEU A 133 25.15 -25.11 -35.15
N GLY A 134 23.96 -25.61 -35.46
CA GLY A 134 23.12 -26.43 -34.56
C GLY A 134 22.26 -25.63 -33.57
N HIS A 135 22.30 -24.30 -33.60
CA HIS A 135 21.47 -23.44 -32.74
C HIS A 135 20.05 -23.29 -33.30
N ARG A 136 19.05 -23.26 -32.41
CA ARG A 136 17.65 -22.95 -32.76
C ARG A 136 17.58 -21.50 -33.23
N MET A 137 16.94 -21.26 -34.37
CA MET A 137 16.67 -19.90 -34.80
C MET A 137 15.43 -19.36 -34.07
N SER A 138 15.48 -18.11 -33.64
CA SER A 138 14.34 -17.39 -33.12
C SER A 138 14.06 -16.16 -33.96
N THR A 139 12.78 -15.88 -34.19
CA THR A 139 12.32 -14.66 -34.85
C THR A 139 11.60 -13.81 -33.82
N ASP A 140 11.98 -12.53 -33.75
CA ASP A 140 11.28 -11.55 -32.93
C ASP A 140 9.97 -11.16 -33.61
N GLU A 141 8.85 -11.36 -32.94
CA GLU A 141 7.52 -10.95 -33.38
C GLU A 141 6.97 -9.85 -32.46
N GLU A 142 6.12 -8.99 -33.02
CA GLU A 142 5.48 -7.89 -32.32
C GLU A 142 3.95 -8.02 -32.42
N LEU A 143 3.25 -7.92 -31.30
CA LEU A 143 1.80 -7.95 -31.22
C LEU A 143 1.27 -6.70 -30.53
N ALA A 144 0.43 -5.93 -31.21
CA ALA A 144 -0.28 -4.81 -30.60
C ALA A 144 -1.38 -5.33 -29.67
N VAL A 145 -1.24 -5.06 -28.36
CA VAL A 145 -2.19 -5.52 -27.34
C VAL A 145 -3.13 -4.38 -26.96
N SER A 146 -4.44 -4.65 -26.99
CA SER A 146 -5.42 -3.67 -26.53
C SER A 146 -5.41 -3.56 -25.01
N ARG A 147 -5.44 -2.33 -24.48
CA ARG A 147 -5.50 -2.06 -23.03
C ARG A 147 -6.67 -2.78 -22.35
N LEU A 148 -7.78 -2.96 -23.07
CA LEU A 148 -8.98 -3.62 -22.55
C LEU A 148 -8.74 -5.11 -22.25
N GLN A 149 -7.88 -5.78 -23.03
CA GLN A 149 -7.55 -7.20 -22.81
C GLN A 149 -6.76 -7.40 -21.51
N VAL A 150 -5.96 -6.40 -21.12
CA VAL A 150 -5.11 -6.47 -19.92
C VAL A 150 -5.83 -5.90 -18.67
N LEU A 151 -6.92 -5.14 -18.86
CA LEU A 151 -7.64 -4.46 -17.78
C LEU A 151 -8.21 -5.44 -16.75
N LEU A 152 -8.86 -6.52 -17.19
CA LEU A 152 -9.49 -7.47 -16.28
C LEU A 152 -8.46 -8.22 -15.40
N PRO A 153 -7.34 -8.77 -15.94
CA PRO A 153 -6.24 -9.28 -15.12
C PRO A 153 -5.68 -8.24 -14.15
N GLN A 154 -5.48 -6.99 -14.58
CA GLN A 154 -4.99 -5.92 -13.71
C GLN A 154 -5.94 -5.66 -12.55
N LEU A 155 -7.25 -5.54 -12.80
CA LEU A 155 -8.25 -5.34 -11.76
C LEU A 155 -8.28 -6.51 -10.76
N LYS A 156 -8.14 -7.75 -11.25
CA LYS A 156 -8.00 -8.93 -10.37
C LYS A 156 -6.76 -8.84 -9.48
N VAL A 157 -5.63 -8.37 -10.01
CA VAL A 157 -4.40 -8.16 -9.22
C VAL A 157 -4.59 -7.05 -8.21
N VAL A 158 -5.16 -5.90 -8.60
CA VAL A 158 -5.45 -4.79 -7.68
C VAL A 158 -6.34 -5.28 -6.54
N PHE A 159 -7.44 -5.96 -6.87
CA PHE A 159 -8.33 -6.55 -5.88
C PHE A 159 -7.59 -7.52 -4.95
N ARG A 160 -6.81 -8.45 -5.51
CA ARG A 160 -6.03 -9.40 -4.72
C ARG A 160 -5.02 -8.69 -3.83
N PHE A 161 -4.33 -7.67 -4.33
CA PHE A 161 -3.35 -6.90 -3.59
C PHE A 161 -4.00 -6.15 -2.41
N CYS A 162 -5.15 -5.52 -2.65
CA CYS A 162 -5.89 -4.79 -1.63
C CYS A 162 -6.51 -5.73 -0.57
N PHE A 163 -7.22 -6.79 -0.98
CA PHE A 163 -8.06 -7.56 -0.05
C PHE A 163 -7.46 -8.91 0.38
N LEU A 164 -6.62 -9.52 -0.45
CA LEU A 164 -6.08 -10.87 -0.23
C LEU A 164 -4.58 -10.87 0.10
N THR A 165 -4.00 -9.69 0.34
CA THR A 165 -2.65 -9.59 0.89
C THR A 165 -2.63 -8.71 2.11
N SER A 166 -1.66 -8.97 2.99
CA SER A 166 -1.37 -8.12 4.13
C SER A 166 -0.85 -6.73 3.76
N ALA A 167 -0.63 -6.40 2.47
CA ALA A 167 -0.07 -5.11 2.08
C ALA A 167 -1.00 -3.95 2.47
N LEU A 168 -2.30 -4.08 2.23
CA LEU A 168 -3.28 -3.05 2.61
C LEU A 168 -3.27 -2.82 4.13
N THR A 169 -3.40 -3.89 4.91
CA THR A 169 -3.47 -3.79 6.38
C THR A 169 -2.15 -3.37 7.01
N ASN A 170 -1.03 -3.74 6.40
CA ASN A 170 0.30 -3.42 6.92
C ASN A 170 0.73 -1.98 6.65
N TYR A 171 0.36 -1.42 5.50
CA TYR A 171 0.94 -0.17 5.00
C TYR A 171 -0.12 0.94 4.84
N LEU A 172 -1.24 0.63 4.19
CA LEU A 172 -2.26 1.62 3.84
C LEU A 172 -3.25 1.89 4.98
N LEU A 173 -3.66 0.85 5.71
CA LEU A 173 -4.62 0.98 6.81
C LEU A 173 -4.13 1.89 7.95
N PRO A 174 -2.87 1.83 8.43
CA PRO A 174 -2.38 2.75 9.44
C PRO A 174 -2.46 4.22 9.00
N LEU A 175 -2.09 4.51 7.74
CA LEU A 175 -2.16 5.85 7.16
C LEU A 175 -3.61 6.33 7.00
N ALA A 176 -4.48 5.49 6.45
CA ALA A 176 -5.89 5.80 6.27
C ALA A 176 -6.58 6.05 7.62
N LEU A 177 -6.26 5.25 8.64
CA LEU A 177 -6.76 5.43 10.00
C LEU A 177 -6.24 6.73 10.61
N SER A 178 -4.96 7.04 10.48
CA SER A 178 -4.40 8.30 10.98
C SER A 178 -5.00 9.52 10.30
N LEU A 179 -5.23 9.47 8.98
CA LEU A 179 -5.94 10.52 8.25
C LEU A 179 -7.38 10.67 8.77
N TYR A 180 -8.07 9.56 8.97
CA TYR A 180 -9.41 9.55 9.55
C TYR A 180 -9.42 10.15 10.96
N VAL A 181 -8.48 9.78 11.83
CA VAL A 181 -8.34 10.37 13.19
C VAL A 181 -8.12 11.87 13.10
N PHE A 182 -7.23 12.32 12.22
CA PHE A 182 -6.95 13.73 12.03
C PHE A 182 -8.19 14.51 11.58
N ILE A 183 -8.94 13.98 10.60
CA ILE A 183 -10.17 14.63 10.11
C ILE A 183 -11.28 14.58 11.18
N ALA A 184 -11.56 13.39 11.71
CA ALA A 184 -12.71 13.18 12.59
C ALA A 184 -12.50 13.75 13.99
N ALA A 185 -11.31 13.58 14.61
CA ALA A 185 -11.03 14.13 15.93
C ALA A 185 -10.43 15.53 15.84
N GLY A 186 -9.46 15.74 14.94
CA GLY A 186 -8.68 16.98 14.84
C GLY A 186 -9.43 18.19 14.30
N LEU A 187 -10.35 18.00 13.36
CA LEU A 187 -11.14 19.09 12.75
C LEU A 187 -12.56 19.21 13.34
N SER A 188 -12.85 18.49 14.41
CA SER A 188 -14.17 18.51 15.05
C SER A 188 -14.34 19.64 16.06
N SER A 189 -15.55 19.76 16.60
CA SER A 189 -15.86 20.63 17.74
C SER A 189 -15.50 20.01 19.10
N TRP A 190 -14.75 18.90 19.14
CA TRP A 190 -14.31 18.30 20.40
C TRP A 190 -13.29 19.19 21.11
N GLU A 191 -13.34 19.26 22.44
CA GLU A 191 -12.41 20.08 23.25
C GLU A 191 -10.94 19.74 22.99
N GLY A 192 -10.63 18.46 22.80
CA GLY A 192 -9.30 17.98 22.42
C GLY A 192 -8.98 18.04 20.92
N ALA A 193 -9.83 18.68 20.11
CA ALA A 193 -9.60 18.81 18.68
C ALA A 193 -8.39 19.70 18.39
N PHE A 194 -7.59 19.32 17.40
CA PHE A 194 -6.38 20.03 17.00
C PHE A 194 -6.65 21.51 16.67
N VAL A 195 -7.76 21.80 15.98
CA VAL A 195 -8.15 23.17 15.61
C VAL A 195 -8.44 24.02 16.85
N ASN A 196 -9.16 23.47 17.82
CA ASN A 196 -9.54 24.19 19.04
C ASN A 196 -8.35 24.45 19.96
N ILE A 197 -7.42 23.50 19.99
CA ILE A 197 -6.18 23.62 20.76
C ILE A 197 -5.30 24.73 20.19
N LEU A 198 -5.18 24.85 18.87
CA LEU A 198 -4.38 25.90 18.22
C LEU A 198 -5.01 27.29 18.27
N SER A 199 -6.33 27.38 18.43
CA SER A 199 -7.03 28.66 18.53
C SER A 199 -7.03 29.29 19.93
N ASN A 200 -6.62 28.52 20.95
CA ASN A 200 -6.54 28.94 22.36
C ASN A 200 -5.11 29.34 22.73
#